data_AF-A0A852W639-F1
#
_entry.id   AF-A0A852W639-F1
#
_cell.length_a   1.000
_cell.length_b   1.000
_cell.length_c   1.000
_cell.angle_alpha   90.00
_cell.angle_beta   90.00
_cell.angle_gamma   90.00
#
_symmetry.space_group_name_H-M   'P 1'
#
loop_
_entity.id
_entity.type
_entity.pdbx_description
1 polymer ?
#
loop_
_entity_poly.entity_id
_entity_poly.type
_entity_poly.pdbx_seq_one_letter_code
_entity_poly.pdbx_strand_id
1 'polypeptide(L)'
;MALRPVRLHQALSRTVHTITLPDPDGPAVWAVETRTTEDHRARLYRDGQRTSTAEMPATFTVPGGRIEVDAGLYGVTRVHLVTPDGRERRLAPAPGTLEHRRAALTRDRPRTSRAIAVTAVVILLVNLVLATPVWLEMVTSIPEVADRVGTFTSPVLLPGWLLGTLMVAGVAAAVERAVTWRHHRIVDAETLWTSL
;
A
#
# COMPACT_ATOMS: atom_id res chain seq x y z
N MET A 1 19.45 -6.52 16.09
CA MET A 1 18.16 -6.04 16.66
C MET A 1 17.05 -6.92 16.11
N ALA A 2 16.17 -7.42 16.97
CA ALA A 2 15.15 -8.40 16.58
C ALA A 2 13.98 -7.77 15.79
N LEU A 3 13.40 -8.53 14.87
CA LEU A 3 12.24 -8.17 14.07
C LEU A 3 11.03 -8.05 14.99
N ARG A 4 10.45 -6.84 15.08
CA ARG A 4 9.26 -6.60 15.89
C ARG A 4 7.99 -6.95 15.11
N PRO A 5 6.94 -7.46 15.77
CA PRO A 5 5.65 -7.66 15.12
C PRO A 5 5.09 -6.34 14.57
N VAL A 6 4.41 -6.40 13.43
CA VAL A 6 3.79 -5.22 12.81
C VAL A 6 2.57 -4.82 13.63
N ARG A 7 2.54 -3.58 14.13
CA ARG A 7 1.38 -3.03 14.86
C ARG A 7 0.37 -2.46 13.88
N LEU A 8 -0.91 -2.39 14.28
CA LEU A 8 -2.02 -1.96 13.42
C LEU A 8 -1.79 -0.57 12.79
N HIS A 9 -1.31 0.40 13.58
CA HIS A 9 -1.03 1.76 13.11
C HIS A 9 0.19 1.85 12.19
N GLN A 10 1.11 0.89 12.25
CA GLN A 10 2.28 0.81 11.37
C GLN A 10 1.97 0.07 10.08
N ALA A 11 0.80 -0.57 9.97
CA ALA A 11 0.54 -1.52 8.91
C ALA A 11 0.35 -0.85 7.52
N LEU A 12 0.23 0.47 7.48
CA LEU A 12 0.24 1.29 6.24
C LEU A 12 1.66 1.70 5.80
N SER A 13 2.55 2.00 6.76
CA SER A 13 3.89 2.55 6.52
C SER A 13 4.99 1.50 6.53
N ARG A 14 4.78 0.40 7.25
CA ARG A 14 5.72 -0.69 7.47
C ARG A 14 5.26 -1.94 6.73
N THR A 15 6.07 -2.37 5.79
CA THR A 15 5.86 -3.60 5.03
C THR A 15 6.99 -4.58 5.35
N VAL A 16 6.63 -5.84 5.58
CA VAL A 16 7.60 -6.90 5.88
C VAL A 16 7.30 -8.05 4.93
N HIS A 17 8.32 -8.49 4.21
CA HIS A 17 8.24 -9.61 3.26
C HIS A 17 9.20 -10.70 3.69
N THR A 18 8.76 -11.95 3.64
CA THR A 18 9.50 -13.12 4.13
C THR A 18 9.66 -14.18 3.07
N ILE A 19 10.77 -14.92 3.14
CA ILE A 19 11.05 -16.10 2.34
C ILE A 19 11.91 -17.07 3.13
N THR A 20 11.61 -18.36 3.01
CA THR A 20 12.46 -19.41 3.58
C THR A 20 13.49 -19.83 2.53
N LEU A 21 14.77 -19.74 2.87
CA LEU A 21 15.88 -20.12 2.00
C LEU A 21 16.67 -21.25 2.66
N PRO A 22 17.20 -22.20 1.87
CA PRO A 22 18.22 -23.11 2.37
C PRO A 22 19.49 -22.31 2.72
N ASP A 23 19.96 -22.46 3.95
CA ASP A 23 21.15 -21.81 4.51
C ASP A 23 22.15 -22.92 4.90
N PRO A 24 23.48 -22.66 4.98
CA PRO A 24 24.44 -23.68 5.40
C PRO A 24 24.14 -24.34 6.76
N ASP A 25 23.46 -23.61 7.65
CA ASP A 25 23.09 -24.08 9.01
C ASP A 25 21.70 -24.76 9.07
N GLY A 26 21.00 -24.89 7.92
CA GLY A 26 19.61 -25.35 7.84
C GLY A 26 18.68 -24.30 7.20
N PRO A 27 17.39 -24.61 6.96
CA PRO A 27 16.48 -23.64 6.37
C PRO A 27 16.28 -22.43 7.30
N ALA A 28 16.60 -21.23 6.81
CA ALA A 28 16.47 -19.97 7.55
C ALA A 28 15.38 -19.07 6.95
N VAL A 29 14.69 -18.31 7.80
CA VAL A 29 13.67 -17.34 7.38
C VAL A 29 14.33 -15.99 7.17
N TRP A 30 14.38 -15.56 5.92
CA TRP A 30 14.85 -14.24 5.54
C TRP A 30 13.67 -13.28 5.47
N ALA A 31 13.79 -12.12 6.12
CA ALA A 31 12.77 -11.08 6.10
C ALA A 31 13.36 -9.74 5.65
N VAL A 32 12.63 -9.04 4.80
CA VAL A 32 12.92 -7.66 4.41
C VAL A 32 11.84 -6.77 5.02
N GLU A 33 12.24 -5.90 5.93
CA GLU A 33 11.41 -4.80 6.42
C GLU A 33 11.73 -3.54 5.62
N THR A 34 10.70 -2.89 5.10
CA THR A 34 10.80 -1.59 4.46
C THR A 34 9.90 -0.58 5.15
N ARG A 35 10.40 0.66 5.27
CA ARG A 35 9.65 1.79 5.81
C ARG A 35 9.69 2.96 4.85
N THR A 36 8.72 2.99 3.95
CA THR A 36 8.67 3.99 2.88
C THR A 36 8.40 5.40 3.42
N THR A 37 7.61 5.56 4.47
CA THR A 37 7.20 6.89 4.95
C THR A 37 8.14 7.51 5.99
N GLU A 38 9.09 6.73 6.53
CA GLU A 38 10.00 7.21 7.58
C GLU A 38 11.39 7.51 7.02
N ASP A 39 12.10 6.48 6.56
CA ASP A 39 13.53 6.56 6.27
C ASP A 39 13.91 6.07 4.87
N HIS A 40 12.95 5.62 4.06
CA HIS A 40 13.20 5.05 2.72
C HIS A 40 14.28 3.95 2.74
N ARG A 41 14.41 3.21 3.86
CA ARG A 41 15.40 2.13 4.01
C ARG A 41 14.75 0.76 3.97
N ALA A 42 15.51 -0.17 3.40
CA ALA A 42 15.27 -1.61 3.49
C ALA A 42 16.20 -2.22 4.53
N ARG A 43 15.66 -3.12 5.35
CA ARG A 43 16.38 -3.80 6.43
C ARG A 43 16.22 -5.30 6.26
N LEU A 44 17.32 -6.00 6.17
CA LEU A 44 17.37 -7.45 6.02
C LEU A 44 17.51 -8.12 7.39
N TYR A 45 16.74 -9.18 7.60
CA TYR A 45 16.76 -10.00 8.80
C TYR A 45 16.92 -11.47 8.41
N ARG A 46 17.69 -12.23 9.20
CA ARG A 46 17.80 -13.70 9.17
C ARG A 46 17.28 -14.23 10.50
N ASP A 47 16.27 -15.09 10.48
CA ASP A 47 15.60 -15.65 11.67
C ASP A 47 15.22 -14.59 12.71
N GLY A 48 14.71 -13.47 12.20
CA GLY A 48 14.31 -12.33 13.01
C GLY A 48 15.47 -11.46 13.52
N GLN A 49 16.74 -11.76 13.26
CA GLN A 49 17.87 -10.89 13.61
C GLN A 49 18.29 -10.03 12.42
N ARG A 50 18.35 -8.70 12.63
CA ARG A 50 18.80 -7.76 11.59
C ARG A 50 20.26 -8.02 11.21
N THR A 51 20.49 -8.34 9.95
CA THR A 51 21.81 -8.59 9.36
C THR A 51 22.32 -7.39 8.57
N SER A 52 21.46 -6.70 7.81
CA SER A 52 21.87 -5.58 6.96
C SER A 52 20.82 -4.47 6.89
N THR A 53 21.23 -3.28 6.45
CA THR A 53 20.36 -2.12 6.20
C THR A 53 20.94 -1.33 5.03
N ALA A 54 20.08 -0.96 4.08
CA ALA A 54 20.45 -0.17 2.91
C ALA A 54 19.33 0.82 2.56
N GLU A 55 19.68 1.91 1.89
CA GLU A 55 18.72 2.87 1.34
C GLU A 55 18.12 2.34 0.04
N MET A 56 16.83 2.58 -0.19
CA MET A 56 16.13 2.07 -1.39
C MET A 56 16.37 2.98 -2.60
N PRO A 57 16.55 2.41 -3.82
CA PRO A 57 16.51 0.98 -4.16
C PRO A 57 17.73 0.21 -3.62
N ALA A 58 17.50 -0.98 -3.08
CA ALA A 58 18.50 -1.78 -2.36
C ALA A 58 18.63 -3.20 -2.92
N THR A 59 19.84 -3.75 -2.88
CA THR A 59 20.12 -5.16 -3.21
C THR A 59 20.84 -5.81 -2.04
N PHE A 60 20.39 -6.99 -1.62
CA PHE A 60 20.99 -7.76 -0.55
C PHE A 60 21.43 -9.13 -1.03
N THR A 61 22.70 -9.49 -0.82
CA THR A 61 23.17 -10.85 -1.10
C THR A 61 22.66 -11.82 -0.05
N VAL A 62 22.07 -12.94 -0.48
CA VAL A 62 21.55 -14.01 0.39
C VAL A 62 21.92 -15.39 -0.16
N PRO A 63 21.87 -16.47 0.63
CA PRO A 63 22.03 -17.82 0.11
C PRO A 63 21.06 -18.09 -1.04
N GLY A 64 21.60 -18.53 -2.17
CA GLY A 64 20.81 -18.82 -3.38
C GLY A 64 20.49 -17.60 -4.25
N GLY A 65 21.10 -16.43 -4.03
CA GLY A 65 21.02 -15.30 -4.97
C GLY A 65 21.14 -13.93 -4.33
N ARG A 66 20.30 -12.99 -4.79
CA ARG A 66 20.20 -11.64 -4.24
C ARG A 66 18.74 -11.24 -4.08
N ILE A 67 18.42 -10.50 -3.04
CA ILE A 67 17.10 -9.90 -2.86
C ILE A 67 17.15 -8.46 -3.35
N GLU A 68 16.39 -8.16 -4.39
CA GLU A 68 16.21 -6.80 -4.92
C GLU A 68 14.97 -6.17 -4.31
N VAL A 69 15.13 -4.96 -3.81
CA VAL A 69 14.11 -4.17 -3.13
C VAL A 69 13.99 -2.80 -3.77
N ASP A 70 12.80 -2.48 -4.24
CA ASP A 70 12.47 -1.18 -4.82
C ASP A 70 11.15 -0.66 -4.23
N ALA A 71 11.05 0.65 -4.07
CA ALA A 71 9.88 1.32 -3.52
C ALA A 71 9.63 2.66 -4.22
N GLY A 72 8.36 2.93 -4.49
CA GLY A 72 7.90 4.22 -4.99
C GLY A 72 7.14 5.02 -3.92
N LEU A 73 6.59 6.16 -4.33
CA LEU A 73 5.78 7.05 -3.47
C LEU A 73 4.65 6.36 -2.71
N TYR A 74 4.09 5.30 -3.30
CA TYR A 74 2.93 4.59 -2.75
C TYR A 74 3.30 3.31 -2.01
N GLY A 75 4.58 3.03 -1.79
CA GLY A 75 5.07 1.84 -1.10
C GLY A 75 6.00 0.98 -1.96
N VAL A 76 6.26 -0.23 -1.48
CA VAL A 76 7.20 -1.16 -2.11
C VAL A 76 6.67 -1.63 -3.47
N THR A 77 7.49 -1.48 -4.49
CA THR A 77 7.19 -1.88 -5.89
C THR A 77 7.82 -3.22 -6.23
N ARG A 78 8.96 -3.56 -5.62
CA ARG A 78 9.70 -4.80 -5.89
C ARG A 78 10.28 -5.39 -4.61
N VAL A 79 10.03 -6.68 -4.36
CA VAL A 79 10.79 -7.50 -3.37
C VAL A 79 10.94 -8.91 -3.92
N HIS A 80 12.04 -9.16 -4.64
CA HIS A 80 12.28 -10.42 -5.33
C HIS A 80 13.64 -11.00 -4.99
N LEU A 81 13.69 -12.30 -4.73
CA LEU A 81 14.90 -13.08 -4.80
C LEU A 81 15.21 -13.37 -6.26
N VAL A 82 16.32 -12.87 -6.76
CA VAL A 82 16.87 -13.23 -8.07
C VAL A 82 17.95 -14.29 -7.85
N THR A 83 17.72 -15.52 -8.32
CA THR A 83 18.70 -16.60 -8.25
C THR A 83 19.83 -16.39 -9.26
N PRO A 84 20.99 -17.06 -9.09
CA PRO A 84 22.08 -17.01 -10.07
C PRO A 84 21.65 -17.43 -11.48
N ASP A 85 20.70 -18.36 -11.57
CA ASP A 85 20.10 -18.83 -12.83
C ASP A 85 19.15 -17.80 -13.48
N GLY A 86 19.01 -16.61 -12.88
CA GLY A 86 18.10 -15.56 -13.33
C GLY A 86 16.64 -15.79 -12.94
N ARG A 87 16.31 -16.86 -12.19
CA ARG A 87 14.94 -17.08 -11.74
C ARG A 87 14.57 -16.07 -10.67
N GLU A 88 13.45 -15.41 -10.85
CA GLU A 88 12.91 -14.49 -9.86
C GLU A 88 11.85 -15.19 -9.01
N ARG A 89 12.00 -15.10 -7.69
CA ARG A 89 11.02 -15.58 -6.72
C ARG A 89 10.65 -14.48 -5.76
N ARG A 90 9.39 -14.13 -5.75
CA ARG A 90 8.87 -13.07 -4.88
C ARG A 90 8.83 -13.50 -3.42
N LEU A 91 9.06 -12.54 -2.53
CA LEU A 91 8.90 -12.73 -1.10
C LEU A 91 7.42 -12.53 -0.70
N ALA A 92 6.89 -13.38 0.19
CA ALA A 92 5.50 -13.30 0.63
C ALA A 92 5.33 -12.25 1.74
N PRO A 93 4.20 -11.51 1.81
CA PRO A 93 3.97 -10.56 2.89
C PRO A 93 3.86 -11.29 4.23
N ALA A 94 4.60 -10.80 5.23
CA ALA A 94 4.69 -11.42 6.54
C ALA A 94 3.37 -11.31 7.32
N PRO A 95 3.08 -12.26 8.23
CA PRO A 95 1.91 -12.22 9.08
C PRO A 95 1.83 -10.91 9.89
N GLY A 96 0.66 -10.27 9.89
CA GLY A 96 0.40 -9.01 10.62
C GLY A 96 0.47 -7.74 9.76
N THR A 97 0.96 -7.82 8.53
CA THR A 97 0.86 -6.72 7.54
C THR A 97 -0.58 -6.58 7.01
N LEU A 98 -0.97 -5.38 6.54
CA LEU A 98 -2.28 -5.20 5.90
C LEU A 98 -2.41 -6.04 4.63
N GLU A 99 -1.32 -6.22 3.89
CA GLU A 99 -1.28 -7.05 2.68
C GLU A 99 -1.60 -8.50 3.00
N HIS A 100 -0.99 -9.07 4.04
CA HIS A 100 -1.28 -10.43 4.49
C HIS A 100 -2.74 -10.57 4.94
N ARG A 101 -3.27 -9.58 5.70
CA ARG A 101 -4.67 -9.60 6.13
C ARG A 101 -5.66 -9.45 4.98
N ARG A 102 -5.35 -8.60 4.00
CA ARG A 102 -6.20 -8.40 2.81
C ARG A 102 -6.19 -9.63 1.91
N ALA A 103 -5.03 -10.28 1.76
CA ALA A 103 -4.90 -11.55 1.05
C ALA A 103 -5.70 -12.66 1.75
N ALA A 104 -5.57 -12.78 3.08
CA ALA A 104 -6.37 -13.72 3.87
C ALA A 104 -7.88 -13.45 3.73
N LEU A 105 -8.32 -12.19 3.84
CA LEU A 105 -9.72 -11.82 3.65
C LEU A 105 -10.25 -12.20 2.27
N THR A 106 -9.44 -11.99 1.23
CA THR A 106 -9.82 -12.31 -0.16
C THR A 106 -9.94 -13.82 -0.37
N ARG A 107 -9.01 -14.60 0.20
CA ARG A 107 -9.01 -16.07 0.13
C ARG A 107 -10.16 -16.67 0.93
N ASP A 108 -10.35 -16.21 2.17
CA ASP A 108 -11.28 -16.82 3.11
C ASP A 108 -12.74 -16.34 2.88
N ARG A 109 -12.94 -15.09 2.41
CA ARG A 109 -14.27 -14.49 2.18
C ARG A 109 -14.30 -13.59 0.92
N PRO A 110 -14.28 -14.18 -0.29
CA PRO A 110 -14.20 -13.42 -1.55
C PRO A 110 -15.40 -12.47 -1.78
N ARG A 111 -16.60 -12.87 -1.35
CA ARG A 111 -17.81 -12.01 -1.48
C ARG A 111 -17.73 -10.77 -0.61
N THR A 112 -17.31 -10.91 0.65
CA THR A 112 -17.13 -9.79 1.58
C THR A 112 -16.04 -8.85 1.10
N SER A 113 -14.92 -9.40 0.62
CA SER A 113 -13.84 -8.64 -0.01
C SER A 113 -14.34 -7.76 -1.15
N ARG A 114 -15.17 -8.30 -2.04
CA ARG A 114 -15.77 -7.57 -3.16
C ARG A 114 -16.76 -6.51 -2.69
N ALA A 115 -17.60 -6.82 -1.70
CA ALA A 115 -18.56 -5.86 -1.15
C ALA A 115 -17.85 -4.64 -0.56
N ILE A 116 -16.78 -4.84 0.22
CA ILE A 116 -15.98 -3.74 0.80
C ILE A 116 -15.40 -2.86 -0.32
N ALA A 117 -14.81 -3.47 -1.35
CA ALA A 117 -14.23 -2.72 -2.46
C ALA A 117 -15.29 -1.90 -3.23
N VAL A 118 -16.46 -2.47 -3.51
CA VAL A 118 -17.57 -1.77 -4.18
C VAL A 118 -18.10 -0.64 -3.31
N THR A 119 -18.34 -0.90 -2.02
CA THR A 119 -18.82 0.12 -1.07
C THR A 119 -17.83 1.28 -0.96
N ALA A 120 -16.53 1.02 -0.91
CA ALA A 120 -15.51 2.06 -0.91
C ALA A 120 -15.56 2.94 -2.17
N VAL A 121 -15.74 2.33 -3.36
CA VAL A 121 -15.89 3.07 -4.62
C VAL A 121 -17.17 3.91 -4.62
N VAL A 122 -18.30 3.35 -4.20
CA VAL A 122 -19.57 4.08 -4.10
C VAL A 122 -19.43 5.27 -3.15
N ILE A 123 -18.85 5.07 -1.97
CA ILE A 123 -18.57 6.15 -1.01
C ILE A 123 -17.71 7.23 -1.64
N LEU A 124 -16.65 6.87 -2.38
CA LEU A 124 -15.78 7.83 -3.04
C LEU A 124 -16.52 8.64 -4.12
N LEU A 125 -17.36 7.99 -4.92
CA LEU A 125 -18.17 8.65 -5.95
C LEU A 125 -19.21 9.58 -5.32
N VAL A 126 -19.89 9.14 -4.27
CA VAL A 126 -20.85 9.98 -3.54
C VAL A 126 -20.15 11.18 -2.92
N ASN A 127 -19.00 10.96 -2.28
CA ASN A 127 -18.16 12.05 -1.75
C ASN A 127 -17.76 13.03 -2.84
N LEU A 128 -17.32 12.53 -4.00
CA LEU A 128 -16.91 13.38 -5.12
C LEU A 128 -18.10 14.24 -5.61
N VAL A 129 -19.26 13.63 -5.81
CA VAL A 129 -20.48 14.34 -6.26
C VAL A 129 -20.91 15.41 -5.25
N LEU A 130 -20.91 15.08 -3.95
CA LEU A 130 -21.32 16.01 -2.89
C LEU A 130 -20.28 17.10 -2.62
N ALA A 131 -18.99 16.78 -2.74
CA ALA A 131 -17.92 17.76 -2.56
C ALA A 131 -17.83 18.73 -3.74
N THR A 132 -18.15 18.29 -4.96
CA THR A 132 -18.06 19.12 -6.17
C THR A 132 -18.72 20.50 -6.03
N PRO A 133 -20.00 20.64 -5.65
CA PRO A 133 -20.63 21.95 -5.52
C PRO A 133 -20.01 22.81 -4.41
N VAL A 134 -19.57 22.21 -3.30
CA VAL A 134 -18.88 22.93 -2.21
C VAL A 134 -17.54 23.49 -2.68
N TRP A 135 -16.77 22.70 -3.40
CA TRP A 135 -15.50 23.13 -3.97
C TRP A 135 -15.69 24.16 -5.07
N LEU A 136 -16.73 24.01 -5.90
CA LEU A 136 -17.05 24.97 -6.95
C LEU A 136 -17.45 26.33 -6.38
N GLU A 137 -18.26 26.36 -5.33
CA GLU A 137 -18.58 27.59 -4.61
C GLU A 137 -17.33 28.23 -4.00
N MET A 138 -16.48 27.44 -3.32
CA MET A 138 -15.23 27.93 -2.76
C MET A 138 -14.31 28.56 -3.82
N VAL A 139 -14.15 27.91 -4.97
CA VAL A 139 -13.30 28.39 -6.08
C VAL A 139 -13.89 29.61 -6.76
N THR A 140 -15.20 29.63 -7.01
CA THR A 140 -15.88 30.77 -7.65
C THR A 140 -16.08 31.97 -6.71
N SER A 141 -15.89 31.79 -5.40
CA SER A 141 -15.86 32.88 -4.42
C SER A 141 -14.53 33.64 -4.41
N ILE A 142 -13.47 33.11 -5.06
CA ILE A 142 -12.17 33.75 -5.15
C ILE A 142 -12.28 34.95 -6.09
N PRO A 143 -11.89 36.18 -5.69
CA PRO A 143 -12.11 37.40 -6.47
C PRO A 143 -11.63 37.28 -7.94
N GLU A 144 -10.42 36.77 -8.14
CA GLU A 144 -9.79 36.62 -9.45
C GLU A 144 -10.53 35.65 -10.38
N VAL A 145 -11.26 34.70 -9.80
CA VAL A 145 -12.06 33.71 -10.53
C VAL A 145 -13.47 34.26 -10.76
N ALA A 146 -14.08 34.83 -9.72
CA ALA A 146 -15.40 35.46 -9.76
C ALA A 146 -15.50 36.50 -10.88
N ASP A 147 -14.45 37.31 -11.06
CA ASP A 147 -14.37 38.33 -12.10
C ASP A 147 -14.39 37.75 -13.53
N ARG A 148 -14.07 36.46 -13.71
CA ARG A 148 -14.00 35.81 -15.02
C ARG A 148 -15.19 34.91 -15.34
N VAL A 149 -15.69 34.17 -14.35
CA VAL A 149 -16.72 33.13 -14.54
C VAL A 149 -18.00 33.37 -13.72
N GLY A 150 -18.04 34.42 -12.89
CA GLY A 150 -19.13 34.69 -11.96
C GLY A 150 -19.04 33.85 -10.69
N THR A 151 -19.96 34.10 -9.76
CA THR A 151 -20.07 33.36 -8.50
C THR A 151 -21.07 32.21 -8.61
N PHE A 152 -20.76 31.08 -7.97
CA PHE A 152 -21.68 29.96 -7.83
C PHE A 152 -22.02 29.77 -6.35
N THR A 153 -23.30 29.80 -6.01
CA THR A 153 -23.78 29.45 -4.66
C THR A 153 -24.27 28.01 -4.68
N SER A 154 -23.73 27.16 -3.82
CA SER A 154 -24.18 25.77 -3.72
C SER A 154 -25.63 25.75 -3.23
N PRO A 155 -26.55 25.07 -3.93
CA PRO A 155 -27.89 24.82 -3.41
C PRO A 155 -27.89 23.81 -2.26
N VAL A 156 -26.76 23.12 -2.02
CA VAL A 156 -26.61 22.07 -1.02
C VAL A 156 -26.01 22.67 0.25
N LEU A 157 -26.87 22.95 1.23
CA LEU A 157 -26.47 23.29 2.59
C LEU A 157 -26.13 22.00 3.35
N LEU A 158 -24.85 21.63 3.38
CA LEU A 158 -24.39 20.46 4.14
C LEU A 158 -24.20 20.84 5.62
N PRO A 159 -24.98 20.28 6.57
CA PRO A 159 -24.72 20.48 7.98
C PRO A 159 -23.36 19.90 8.37
N GLY A 160 -22.67 20.51 9.34
CA GLY A 160 -21.29 20.17 9.69
C GLY A 160 -21.05 18.69 10.03
N TRP A 161 -22.03 18.01 10.62
CA TRP A 161 -21.95 16.57 10.90
C TRP A 161 -21.90 15.73 9.61
N LEU A 162 -22.61 16.14 8.55
CA LEU A 162 -22.61 15.45 7.27
C LEU A 162 -21.28 15.66 6.54
N LEU A 163 -20.72 16.87 6.62
CA LEU A 163 -19.37 17.13 6.12
C LEU A 163 -18.32 16.27 6.85
N GLY A 164 -18.42 16.16 8.17
CA GLY A 164 -17.51 15.34 8.98
C GLY A 164 -17.61 13.85 8.64
N THR A 165 -18.83 13.31 8.49
CA THR A 165 -19.03 11.90 8.10
C THR A 165 -18.52 11.62 6.68
N LEU A 166 -18.74 12.54 5.73
CA LEU A 166 -18.21 12.47 4.36
C LEU A 166 -16.68 12.43 4.36
N MET A 167 -16.02 13.28 5.15
CA MET A 167 -14.56 13.28 5.29
C MET A 167 -14.03 11.95 5.83
N VAL A 168 -14.60 11.42 6.92
CA VAL A 168 -14.18 10.14 7.50
C VAL A 168 -14.41 8.99 6.52
N ALA A 169 -15.57 8.96 5.85
CA ALA A 169 -15.89 7.96 4.85
C ALA A 169 -14.95 8.03 3.64
N GLY A 170 -14.58 9.25 3.21
CA GLY A 170 -13.62 9.50 2.14
C GLY A 170 -12.23 8.99 2.47
N VAL A 171 -11.73 9.28 3.68
CA VAL A 171 -10.44 8.74 4.15
C VAL A 171 -10.47 7.21 4.21
N ALA A 172 -11.53 6.61 4.77
CA ALA A 172 -11.67 5.17 4.83
C ALA A 172 -11.69 4.52 3.44
N ALA A 173 -12.44 5.10 2.50
CA ALA A 173 -12.48 4.65 1.11
C ALA A 173 -11.14 4.80 0.39
N ALA A 174 -10.43 5.90 0.61
CA ALA A 174 -9.10 6.14 0.05
C ALA A 174 -8.07 5.13 0.59
N VAL A 175 -8.13 4.82 1.90
CA VAL A 175 -7.28 3.80 2.53
C VAL A 175 -7.55 2.41 1.93
N GLU A 176 -8.82 1.99 1.82
CA GLU A 176 -9.16 0.71 1.19
C GLU A 176 -8.69 0.68 -0.27
N ARG A 177 -8.83 1.79 -1.00
CA ARG A 177 -8.37 1.86 -2.39
C ARG A 177 -6.85 1.78 -2.49
N ALA A 178 -6.11 2.45 -1.62
CA ALA A 178 -4.65 2.37 -1.56
C ALA A 178 -4.17 0.94 -1.26
N VAL A 179 -4.81 0.25 -0.30
CA VAL A 179 -4.53 -1.15 0.02
C VAL A 179 -4.87 -2.07 -1.16
N THR A 180 -6.02 -1.85 -1.80
CA THR A 180 -6.45 -2.64 -2.97
C THR A 180 -5.53 -2.44 -4.16
N TRP A 181 -5.04 -1.22 -4.39
CA TRP A 181 -4.11 -0.91 -5.47
C TRP A 181 -2.73 -1.52 -5.23
N ARG A 182 -2.24 -1.50 -3.98
CA ARG A 182 -1.06 -2.27 -3.59
C ARG A 182 -1.25 -3.75 -3.92
N HIS A 183 -2.40 -4.34 -3.55
CA HIS A 183 -2.70 -5.73 -3.86
C HIS A 183 -2.82 -6.04 -5.36
N HIS A 184 -3.41 -5.16 -6.18
CA HIS A 184 -3.50 -5.37 -7.62
C HIS A 184 -2.18 -5.16 -8.35
N ARG A 185 -1.36 -4.15 -8.01
CA ARG A 185 0.02 -4.04 -8.57
C ARG A 185 0.86 -5.27 -8.24
N ILE A 186 0.61 -5.84 -7.06
CA ILE A 186 1.17 -7.11 -6.60
C ILE A 186 0.76 -8.28 -7.51
N VAL A 187 -0.40 -8.24 -8.17
CA VAL A 187 -0.87 -9.27 -9.13
C VAL A 187 -0.51 -8.90 -10.58
N ASP A 188 -0.63 -7.64 -10.99
CA ASP A 188 -0.38 -7.19 -12.37
C ASP A 188 1.11 -7.26 -12.77
N ALA A 189 2.02 -7.13 -11.79
CA ALA A 189 3.44 -7.43 -12.02
C ALA A 189 3.66 -8.90 -12.42
N GLU A 190 2.80 -9.84 -11.99
CA GLU A 190 2.89 -11.26 -12.36
C GLU A 190 2.48 -11.48 -13.83
N THR A 191 1.51 -10.71 -14.32
CA THR A 191 1.00 -10.82 -15.70
C THR A 191 1.94 -10.20 -16.73
N LEU A 192 2.58 -9.06 -16.42
CA LEU A 192 3.50 -8.40 -17.35
C LEU A 192 4.83 -9.15 -17.54
N TRP A 193 5.28 -9.89 -16.52
CA TRP A 193 6.53 -10.65 -16.57
C TRP A 193 6.39 -12.06 -17.14
N THR A 194 5.20 -12.67 -17.08
CA THR A 194 4.96 -13.94 -17.80
C THR A 194 4.83 -13.75 -19.32
N SER A 195 4.76 -12.50 -19.80
CA SER A 195 4.64 -12.14 -21.21
C SER A 195 5.92 -11.56 -21.85
N LEU A 196 7.06 -11.57 -21.16
CA LEU A 196 8.37 -11.13 -21.65
C LEU A 196 9.40 -12.27 -21.53
#